data_AF-A0AAD7QCE0-F1
#
_entry.id   AF-A0AAD7QCE0-F1
#
_cell.length_a   1.000
_cell.length_b   1.000
_cell.length_c   1.000
_cell.angle_alpha   90.00
_cell.angle_beta   90.00
_cell.angle_gamma   90.00
#
_symmetry.space_group_name_H-M   'P 1'
#
loop_
_entity.id
_entity.type
_entity.pdbx_description
1 polymer ?
#
loop_
_entity_poly.entity_id
_entity_poly.type
_entity_poly.pdbx_seq_one_letter_code
_entity_poly.pdbx_strand_id
1 'polypeptide(L)'
;MLFDRFHGILDKTIGTKDLQMVNLILRVLSHLDVNRLPVKVQSIGLEYDEKVLLLIRNELLKVMVVQFNADQLLTERPHVSALVRDSLIQKAKDFNIVLDDVAITHLSYKAEFSRAME
;
A
#
# COMPACT_ATOMS: atom_id res chain seq x y z
N MET A 1 -5.81 9.37 -23.02
CA MET A 1 -5.00 9.54 -21.79
C MET A 1 -5.90 9.48 -20.55
N LEU A 2 -6.74 8.43 -20.40
CA LEU A 2 -7.92 8.49 -19.52
C LEU A 2 -8.17 7.19 -18.72
N PHE A 3 -7.10 6.53 -18.29
CA PHE A 3 -7.19 5.33 -17.43
C PHE A 3 -6.19 5.34 -16.28
N ASP A 4 -5.79 6.52 -15.82
CA ASP A 4 -5.01 6.70 -14.59
C ASP A 4 -5.99 6.57 -13.41
N ARG A 5 -6.23 5.33 -12.95
CA ARG A 5 -7.19 5.07 -11.87
C ARG A 5 -6.50 5.15 -10.52
N PHE A 6 -6.86 6.17 -9.76
CA PHE A 6 -6.46 6.35 -8.38
C PHE A 6 -7.06 5.27 -7.48
N HIS A 7 -6.30 4.22 -7.19
CA HIS A 7 -6.75 3.15 -6.31
C HIS A 7 -6.51 3.54 -4.84
N GLY A 8 -7.28 4.50 -4.35
CA GLY A 8 -7.56 4.74 -2.93
C GLY A 8 -6.38 5.10 -2.00
N ILE A 9 -6.68 5.91 -1.00
CA ILE A 9 -5.79 6.18 0.13
C ILE A 9 -6.03 5.08 1.17
N LEU A 10 -5.02 4.29 1.51
CA LEU A 10 -5.14 3.32 2.62
C LEU A 10 -4.52 3.92 3.88
N ASP A 11 -5.35 4.29 4.84
CA ASP A 11 -4.96 4.65 6.21
C ASP A 11 -4.96 3.39 7.08
N LYS A 12 -3.83 3.10 7.74
CA LYS A 12 -3.74 1.95 8.62
C LYS A 12 -2.76 2.16 9.77
N THR A 13 -3.23 1.81 10.96
CA THR A 13 -2.38 1.64 12.13
C THR A 13 -1.79 0.23 12.18
N ILE A 14 -0.47 0.12 12.22
CA ILE A 14 0.26 -1.16 12.26
C ILE A 14 1.33 -1.11 13.36
N GLY A 15 1.53 -2.22 14.06
CA GLY A 15 2.61 -2.37 15.04
C GLY A 15 3.95 -2.66 14.34
N THR A 16 4.98 -1.96 14.75
CA THR A 16 6.36 -2.12 14.25
C THR A 16 7.12 -3.20 15.03
N LYS A 17 8.35 -3.50 14.60
CA LYS A 17 9.25 -4.44 15.26
C LYS A 17 9.49 -4.11 16.74
N ASP A 18 9.53 -2.81 17.09
CA ASP A 18 9.76 -2.31 18.45
C ASP A 18 8.44 -2.12 19.23
N LEU A 19 7.34 -2.75 18.78
CA LEU A 19 6.00 -2.65 19.37
C LEU A 19 5.38 -1.24 19.34
N GLN A 20 6.03 -0.28 18.67
CA GLN A 20 5.49 1.06 18.45
C GLN A 20 4.39 1.03 17.40
N MET A 21 3.32 1.80 17.63
CA MET A 21 2.20 1.94 16.70
C MET A 21 2.47 3.08 15.73
N VAL A 22 2.45 2.80 14.43
CA VAL A 22 2.60 3.82 13.39
C VAL A 22 1.34 3.91 12.55
N ASN A 23 0.96 5.15 12.18
CA ASN A 23 -0.03 5.38 11.16
C ASN A 23 0.67 5.56 9.81
N LEU A 24 0.23 4.78 8.82
CA LEU A 24 0.78 4.81 7.47
C LEU A 24 -0.33 5.01 6.46
N ILE A 25 -0.08 5.94 5.54
CA ILE A 25 -0.93 6.21 4.41
C ILE A 25 -0.20 5.86 3.12
N LEU A 26 -0.73 4.88 2.38
CA LEU A 26 -0.20 4.46 1.09
C LEU A 26 -1.14 4.86 -0.05
N ARG A 27 -0.57 5.54 -1.04
CA ARG A 27 -1.16 5.85 -2.33
C ARG A 27 -0.65 4.84 -3.36
N VAL A 28 -1.55 4.24 -4.12
CA VAL A 28 -1.21 3.33 -5.21
C VAL A 28 -2.03 3.72 -6.43
N LEU A 29 -1.35 3.80 -7.55
CA LEU A 29 -1.90 4.01 -8.87
C LEU A 29 -1.69 2.75 -9.69
N SER A 30 -2.76 2.24 -10.28
CA SER A 30 -2.73 1.00 -11.05
C SER A 30 -3.75 1.03 -12.16
N HIS A 31 -3.45 0.26 -13.21
CA HIS A 31 -4.36 0.01 -14.31
C HIS A 31 -4.35 -1.48 -14.68
N LEU A 32 -5.46 -1.91 -15.29
CA LEU A 32 -5.57 -3.22 -15.90
C LEU A 32 -4.90 -3.19 -17.28
N ASP A 33 -4.11 -4.21 -17.61
CA ASP A 33 -3.56 -4.38 -18.94
C ASP A 33 -4.69 -4.74 -19.94
N VAL A 34 -5.27 -3.71 -20.56
CA VAL A 34 -6.40 -3.83 -21.50
C VAL A 34 -6.04 -4.56 -22.80
N ASN A 35 -4.75 -4.73 -23.11
CA ASN A 35 -4.30 -5.46 -24.30
C ASN A 35 -4.53 -6.97 -24.22
N ARG A 36 -4.81 -7.52 -23.02
CA ARG A 36 -5.02 -8.95 -22.79
C ARG A 36 -6.46 -9.37 -22.46
N LEU A 37 -7.41 -8.45 -22.41
CA LEU A 37 -8.77 -8.74 -21.92
C LEU A 37 -9.84 -8.63 -23.02
N PRO A 38 -10.65 -9.69 -23.26
CA PRO A 38 -11.83 -9.57 -24.12
C PRO A 38 -12.89 -8.65 -23.50
N VAL A 39 -13.46 -7.78 -24.33
CA VAL A 39 -14.34 -6.62 -24.02
C VAL A 39 -15.46 -6.87 -23.00
N LYS A 40 -15.93 -8.12 -22.83
CA LYS A 40 -17.03 -8.50 -21.92
C LYS A 40 -16.63 -8.70 -20.43
N VAL A 41 -15.34 -8.82 -20.10
CA VAL A 41 -14.87 -9.10 -18.71
C VAL A 41 -14.55 -7.82 -17.93
N GLN A 42 -14.56 -6.66 -18.59
CA GLN A 42 -14.14 -5.39 -17.99
C GLN A 42 -14.89 -5.06 -16.69
N SER A 43 -16.21 -5.29 -16.61
CA SER A 43 -16.98 -4.94 -15.41
C SER A 43 -16.80 -5.91 -14.23
N ILE A 44 -16.53 -7.20 -14.48
CA ILE A 44 -16.34 -8.21 -13.41
C ILE A 44 -14.88 -8.20 -12.91
N GLY A 45 -13.92 -7.94 -13.82
CA GLY A 45 -12.51 -7.80 -13.48
C GLY A 45 -12.18 -6.55 -12.67
N LEU A 46 -12.99 -5.49 -12.79
CA LEU A 46 -12.75 -4.22 -12.09
C LEU A 46 -12.89 -4.33 -10.57
N GLU A 47 -13.99 -4.88 -10.07
CA GLU A 47 -14.15 -5.09 -8.63
C GLU A 47 -13.15 -6.14 -8.08
N TYR A 48 -12.74 -7.07 -8.93
CA TYR A 48 -11.74 -8.07 -8.59
C TYR A 48 -10.35 -7.41 -8.40
N ASP A 49 -9.93 -6.56 -9.32
CA ASP A 49 -8.68 -5.80 -9.23
C ASP A 49 -8.62 -4.96 -7.94
N GLU A 50 -9.67 -4.18 -7.67
CA GLU A 50 -9.72 -3.34 -6.47
C GLU A 50 -9.63 -4.15 -5.17
N LYS A 51 -10.36 -5.27 -5.09
CA LYS A 51 -10.36 -6.14 -3.91
C LYS A 51 -9.01 -6.84 -3.73
N VAL A 52 -8.46 -7.40 -4.81
CA VAL A 52 -7.15 -8.06 -4.78
C VAL A 52 -6.05 -7.07 -4.43
N LEU A 53 -6.06 -5.89 -5.06
CA LEU A 53 -5.10 -4.82 -4.80
C LEU A 53 -5.17 -4.36 -3.33
N LEU A 54 -6.38 -4.21 -2.77
CA LEU A 54 -6.56 -3.88 -1.37
C LEU A 54 -6.04 -4.99 -0.44
N LEU A 55 -6.21 -6.26 -0.81
CA LEU A 55 -5.71 -7.39 -0.03
C LEU A 55 -4.18 -7.44 -0.03
N ILE A 56 -3.54 -7.42 -1.21
CA ILE A 56 -2.07 -7.46 -1.31
C ILE A 56 -1.43 -6.24 -0.66
N ARG A 57 -2.06 -5.06 -0.77
CA ARG A 57 -1.59 -3.84 -0.09
C ARG A 57 -1.60 -4.00 1.42
N ASN A 58 -2.69 -4.53 1.96
CA ASN A 58 -2.82 -4.76 3.39
C ASN A 58 -1.84 -5.82 3.92
N GLU A 59 -1.60 -6.89 3.17
CA GLU A 59 -0.64 -7.93 3.53
C GLU A 59 0.79 -7.39 3.52
N LEU A 60 1.21 -6.76 2.42
CA LEU A 60 2.58 -6.27 2.26
C LEU A 60 2.91 -5.15 3.25
N LEU A 61 1.98 -4.23 3.52
CA LEU A 61 2.20 -3.20 4.53
C LEU A 61 2.42 -3.79 5.93
N LYS A 62 1.65 -4.82 6.31
CA LYS A 62 1.86 -5.49 7.60
C LYS A 62 3.25 -6.14 7.68
N VAL A 63 3.63 -6.89 6.65
CA VAL A 63 4.92 -7.60 6.61
C VAL A 63 6.10 -6.63 6.61
N MET A 64 5.99 -5.50 5.89
CA MET A 64 7.05 -4.50 5.83
C MET A 64 7.18 -3.77 7.17
N VAL A 65 6.08 -3.27 7.73
CA VAL A 65 6.12 -2.53 9.00
C VAL A 65 6.65 -3.38 10.16
N VAL A 66 6.38 -4.69 10.19
CA VAL A 66 6.91 -5.62 11.21
C VAL A 66 8.43 -5.82 11.10
N GLN A 67 9.04 -5.62 9.93
CA GLN A 67 10.48 -5.80 9.75
C GLN A 67 11.30 -4.57 10.16
N PHE A 68 10.68 -3.39 10.19
CA PHE A 68 11.34 -2.13 10.52
C PHE A 68 10.94 -1.63 11.91
N ASN A 69 11.86 -0.93 12.56
CA ASN A 69 11.53 -0.10 13.72
C ASN A 69 10.79 1.16 13.26
N ALA A 70 9.98 1.73 14.14
CA ALA A 70 9.24 2.95 13.83
C ALA A 70 10.14 4.14 13.46
N ASP A 71 11.32 4.24 14.07
CA ASP A 71 12.34 5.24 13.70
C ASP A 71 12.86 5.03 12.27
N GLN A 72 13.20 3.80 11.90
CA GLN A 72 13.67 3.48 10.55
C GLN A 72 12.62 3.78 9.48
N LEU A 73 11.33 3.57 9.79
CA LEU A 73 10.24 3.90 8.88
C LEU A 73 10.16 5.40 8.55
N LEU A 74 10.58 6.27 9.48
CA LEU A 74 10.63 7.71 9.28
C LEU A 74 11.96 8.16 8.67
N THR A 75 13.07 7.71 9.25
CA THR A 75 14.43 8.13 8.91
C THR A 75 14.86 7.55 7.55
N GLU A 76 14.50 6.30 7.26
CA GLU A 76 14.85 5.59 6.01
C GLU A 76 13.65 5.47 5.07
N ARG A 77 12.68 6.38 5.18
CA ARG A 77 11.45 6.37 4.37
C ARG A 77 11.68 6.17 2.86
N PRO A 78 12.69 6.80 2.21
CA PRO A 78 12.94 6.56 0.78
C PRO A 78 13.29 5.10 0.48
N HIS A 79 14.09 4.47 1.33
CA HIS A 79 14.49 3.07 1.20
C HIS A 79 13.29 2.14 1.42
N VAL A 80 12.54 2.36 2.50
CA VAL A 80 11.31 1.60 2.81
C VAL A 80 10.30 1.72 1.67
N SER A 81 10.07 2.93 1.15
CA SER A 81 9.14 3.16 0.05
C SER A 81 9.55 2.41 -1.22
N ALA A 82 10.85 2.34 -1.52
CA ALA A 82 11.35 1.58 -2.67
C ALA A 82 11.10 0.07 -2.51
N LEU A 83 11.37 -0.48 -1.31
CA LEU A 83 11.12 -1.89 -1.00
C LEU A 83 9.63 -2.26 -1.07
N VAL A 84 8.77 -1.43 -0.50
CA VAL A 84 7.31 -1.61 -0.56
C VAL A 84 6.83 -1.59 -2.01
N ARG A 85 7.31 -0.64 -2.82
CA ARG A 85 6.99 -0.54 -4.25
C ARG A 85 7.41 -1.80 -5.00
N ASP A 86 8.66 -2.24 -4.88
CA ASP A 86 9.15 -3.40 -5.62
C ASP A 86 8.35 -4.67 -5.27
N SER A 87 8.12 -4.88 -3.97
CA SER A 87 7.34 -6.02 -3.48
C SER A 87 5.89 -6.00 -3.96
N LEU A 88 5.25 -4.83 -3.98
CA LEU A 88 3.91 -4.64 -4.51
C LEU A 88 3.86 -4.93 -6.01
N ILE A 89 4.83 -4.44 -6.78
CA ILE A 89 4.90 -4.67 -8.23
C ILE A 89 5.05 -6.17 -8.52
N GLN A 90 5.94 -6.87 -7.82
CA GLN A 90 6.12 -8.32 -8.01
C GLN A 90 4.84 -9.09 -7.70
N LYS A 91 4.17 -8.77 -6.58
CA LYS A 91 2.93 -9.45 -6.18
C LYS A 91 1.77 -9.13 -7.14
N ALA A 92 1.64 -7.87 -7.58
CA ALA A 92 0.58 -7.42 -8.48
C ALA A 92 0.64 -8.08 -9.87
N LYS A 93 1.85 -8.36 -10.37
CA LYS A 93 2.06 -9.08 -11.65
C LYS A 93 1.43 -10.47 -11.65
N ASP A 94 1.44 -11.17 -10.52
CA ASP A 94 0.82 -12.49 -10.37
C ASP A 94 -0.70 -12.45 -10.62
N PHE A 95 -1.32 -11.29 -10.37
CA PHE A 95 -2.74 -11.03 -10.57
C PHE A 95 -3.06 -10.29 -11.88
N ASN A 96 -2.07 -10.10 -12.77
CA ASN A 96 -2.19 -9.32 -14.00
C ASN A 96 -2.53 -7.83 -13.78
N ILE A 97 -2.11 -7.28 -12.64
CA ILE A 97 -2.31 -5.87 -12.26
C ILE A 97 -1.02 -5.10 -12.52
N VAL A 98 -1.09 -4.01 -13.27
CA VAL A 98 0.06 -3.12 -13.51
C VAL A 98 -0.01 -1.95 -12.54
N LEU A 99 1.06 -1.75 -11.76
CA LEU A 99 1.20 -0.60 -10.86
C LEU A 99 2.02 0.49 -11.56
N ASP A 100 1.43 1.66 -11.78
CA ASP A 100 2.12 2.83 -12.36
C ASP A 100 2.91 3.58 -11.29
N ASP A 101 2.32 3.76 -10.11
CA ASP A 101 2.92 4.51 -9.01
C ASP A 101 2.54 3.93 -7.65
N VAL A 102 3.50 3.90 -6.73
CA VAL A 102 3.30 3.46 -5.34
C VAL A 102 4.11 4.40 -4.46
N ALA A 103 3.41 5.15 -3.61
CA ALA A 103 4.04 6.13 -2.74
C ALA A 103 3.42 6.10 -1.33
N ILE A 104 4.27 6.06 -0.32
CA ILE A 104 3.86 6.34 1.06
C ILE A 104 3.69 7.86 1.16
N THR A 105 2.48 8.35 1.39
CA THR A 105 2.18 9.80 1.43
C THR A 105 2.27 10.36 2.84
N HIS A 106 1.85 9.60 3.84
CA HIS A 106 1.92 10.00 5.24
C HIS A 106 2.46 8.85 6.08
N LEU A 107 3.34 9.18 7.03
CA LEU A 107 3.86 8.24 8.00
C LEU A 107 4.07 9.02 9.29
N SER A 108 3.42 8.60 10.37
CA SER A 108 3.51 9.23 11.67
C SER A 108 3.44 8.20 12.78
N TYR A 109 4.08 8.49 13.92
CA TYR A 109 3.82 7.75 15.14
C TYR A 109 2.36 7.96 15.52
N LYS A 110 1.68 6.89 15.91
CA LYS A 110 0.47 7.06 16.70
C LYS A 110 0.97 7.59 18.05
N ALA A 111 0.79 8.88 18.28
CA ALA A 111 0.90 9.40 19.63
C ALA A 111 -0.06 8.56 20.47
N GLU A 112 0.47 7.68 21.30
CA GLU A 112 -0.27 7.22 22.46
C GLU A 112 -0.65 8.52 23.15
N PHE A 113 -1.93 8.89 23.06
CA PHE A 113 -2.45 9.93 23.89
C PHE A 113 -2.17 9.46 25.32
N SER A 114 -1.08 9.94 25.91
CA SER A 114 -1.01 10.18 27.34
C SER A 114 -2.12 11.18 27.63
N ARG A 115 -3.36 10.70 27.69
CA ARG A 115 -4.31 11.19 28.69
C ARG A 115 -3.97 10.50 29.99
N ALA A 116 -2.79 10.82 30.50
CA ALA A 116 -2.46 10.68 31.89
C ALA A 116 -2.16 12.10 32.37
N MET A 117 -3.15 12.67 33.05
CA MET A 117 -3.10 13.89 33.88
C MET A 117 -3.10 15.25 33.16
N GLU A 118 -4.29 15.83 33.03
CA GLU A 118 -4.59 17.15 33.63
C GLU A 118 -6.04 17.15 34.14
#